data_AF-A0A3B9BT34-F1
#
_entry.id   AF-A0A3B9BT34-F1
#
_cell.length_a   1.000
_cell.length_b   1.000
_cell.length_c   1.000
_cell.angle_alpha   90.00
_cell.angle_beta   90.00
_cell.angle_gamma   90.00
#
_symmetry.space_group_name_H-M   'P 1'
#
loop_
_entity.id
_entity.type
_entity.pdbx_description
1 polymer ?
#
loop_
_entity_poly.entity_id
_entity_poly.type
_entity_poly.pdbx_seq_one_letter_code
_entity_poly.pdbx_strand_id
1 'polypeptide(L)'
;TFSFVTTLGQGDVWAFAIICVFSGAALGADMTLLPAMFSQRLKTLQCGGGQAFGLWNFCTKLTLAVAAISVLPALDYAGFSTQNVNPPQALFVLTFSYAVIPCILKIFALAVLYWTPIEETQYA
;
A
#
# COMPACT_ATOMS: atom_id res chain seq x y z
N THR A 1 -0.26 -13.41 -0.47
CA THR A 1 0.87 -14.33 -0.73
C THR A 1 1.85 -14.29 0.43
N PHE A 2 1.55 -15.02 1.51
CA PHE A 2 2.44 -15.18 2.69
C PHE A 2 2.38 -16.60 3.31
N SER A 3 1.53 -17.49 2.79
CA SER A 3 1.30 -18.84 3.35
C SER A 3 2.52 -19.77 3.27
N PHE A 4 3.56 -19.41 2.51
CA PHE A 4 4.79 -20.20 2.42
C PHE A 4 5.83 -19.81 3.49
N VAL A 5 5.63 -18.70 4.21
CA VAL A 5 6.52 -18.27 5.30
C VAL A 5 6.32 -19.13 6.55
N THR A 6 5.14 -19.72 6.74
CA THR A 6 4.83 -20.58 7.91
C THR A 6 5.59 -21.91 7.91
N THR A 7 6.22 -22.31 6.80
CA THR A 7 7.07 -23.49 6.72
C THR A 7 8.56 -23.18 6.92
N LEU A 8 8.94 -21.91 7.06
CA LEU A 8 10.34 -21.51 7.30
C LEU A 8 10.66 -21.58 8.80
N GLY A 9 11.63 -22.42 9.16
CA GLY A 9 12.23 -22.43 10.48
C GLY A 9 13.21 -21.26 10.68
N GLN A 10 13.50 -20.95 11.94
CA GLN A 10 14.49 -19.93 12.31
C GLN A 10 15.87 -20.31 11.73
N GLY A 11 16.35 -19.55 10.74
CA GLY A 11 17.64 -19.79 10.06
C GLY A 11 17.58 -19.92 8.52
N ASP A 12 16.39 -20.04 7.92
CA ASP A 12 16.25 -20.18 6.46
C ASP A 12 16.23 -18.82 5.74
N VAL A 13 17.40 -18.17 5.74
CA VAL A 13 17.61 -16.82 5.18
C VAL A 13 17.44 -16.82 3.65
N TRP A 14 17.79 -17.92 2.98
CA TRP A 14 17.74 -18.01 1.52
C TRP A 14 16.31 -18.10 0.99
N ALA A 15 15.46 -18.93 1.60
CA ALA A 15 14.05 -18.98 1.21
C ALA A 15 13.34 -17.66 1.51
N PHE A 16 13.65 -17.01 2.65
CA PHE A 16 13.12 -15.69 2.97
C PHE A 16 13.59 -14.61 1.97
N ALA A 17 14.86 -14.64 1.58
CA ALA A 17 15.42 -13.70 0.59
C ALA A 17 14.71 -13.80 -0.76
N ILE A 18 14.42 -15.01 -1.24
CA ILE A 18 13.66 -15.23 -2.49
C ILE A 18 12.26 -14.64 -2.38
N ILE A 19 11.55 -14.91 -1.26
CA ILE A 19 10.22 -14.34 -1.01
C ILE A 19 10.27 -12.80 -0.97
N CYS A 20 11.30 -12.22 -0.34
CA CYS A 20 11.51 -10.78 -0.33
C CYS A 20 11.76 -10.20 -1.73
N VAL A 21 12.57 -10.86 -2.57
CA VAL A 21 12.84 -10.42 -3.95
C VAL A 21 11.55 -10.42 -4.78
N PHE A 22 10.79 -11.52 -4.75
CA PHE A 22 9.53 -11.59 -5.49
C PHE A 22 8.48 -10.62 -4.96
N SER A 23 8.36 -10.47 -3.65
CA SER A 23 7.41 -9.52 -3.04
C SER A 23 7.81 -8.07 -3.35
N GLY A 24 9.11 -7.76 -3.32
CA GLY A 24 9.65 -6.45 -3.67
C GLY A 24 9.43 -6.13 -5.14
N ALA A 25 9.63 -7.09 -6.04
CA ALA A 25 9.37 -6.93 -7.47
C ALA A 25 7.87 -6.68 -7.75
N ALA A 26 6.99 -7.47 -7.12
CA ALA A 26 5.54 -7.29 -7.25
C ALA A 26 5.09 -5.92 -6.71
N LEU A 27 5.58 -5.52 -5.53
CA LEU A 27 5.24 -4.23 -4.93
C LEU A 27 5.82 -3.05 -5.72
N GLY A 28 6.98 -3.23 -6.36
CA GLY A 28 7.56 -2.27 -7.29
C GLY A 28 6.76 -2.11 -8.59
N ALA A 29 6.21 -3.21 -9.12
CA ALA A 29 5.31 -3.16 -10.26
C ALA A 29 4.03 -2.37 -9.92
N ASP A 30 3.41 -2.63 -8.76
CA ASP A 30 2.22 -1.90 -8.29
C ASP A 30 2.48 -0.38 -8.19
N MET A 31 3.65 0.01 -7.69
CA MET A 31 4.04 1.42 -7.52
C MET A 31 4.32 2.15 -8.84
N THR A 32 4.65 1.44 -9.92
CA THR A 32 5.02 2.03 -11.22
C THR A 32 3.88 1.99 -12.25
N LEU A 33 3.05 0.95 -12.20
CA LEU A 33 1.98 0.71 -13.17
C LEU A 33 0.83 1.73 -13.04
N LEU A 34 0.41 2.06 -11.81
CA LEU A 34 -0.64 3.05 -11.56
C LEU A 34 -0.28 4.47 -12.07
N PRO A 35 0.89 5.04 -11.73
CA PRO A 35 1.31 6.34 -12.26
C PRO A 35 1.47 6.35 -13.79
N ALA A 36 1.90 5.23 -14.38
CA ALA A 36 2.02 5.11 -15.84
C ALA A 36 0.65 5.16 -16.53
N MET A 37 -0.36 4.44 -16.00
CA MET A 37 -1.74 4.51 -16.50
C MET A 37 -2.33 5.92 -16.32
N PHE A 38 -2.07 6.57 -15.19
CA PHE A 38 -2.50 7.95 -14.94
C PHE A 38 -1.88 8.92 -15.96
N SER A 39 -0.58 8.78 -16.25
CA SER A 39 0.11 9.56 -17.28
C SER A 39 -0.51 9.40 -18.66
N GLN A 40 -0.83 8.16 -19.05
CA GLN A 40 -1.49 7.89 -20.34
C GLN A 40 -2.85 8.55 -20.44
N ARG A 41 -3.67 8.51 -19.38
CA ARG A 41 -4.97 9.21 -19.37
C ARG A 41 -4.81 10.73 -19.42
N LEU A 42 -3.81 11.28 -18.74
CA LEU A 42 -3.51 12.72 -18.81
C LEU A 42 -3.17 13.21 -20.20
N LYS A 43 -2.51 12.38 -21.02
CA LYS A 43 -2.27 12.71 -22.44
C LYS A 43 -3.58 12.84 -23.23
N THR A 44 -4.60 12.05 -22.92
CA THR A 44 -5.91 12.10 -23.58
C THR A 44 -6.73 13.34 -23.16
N LEU A 45 -6.57 13.80 -21.92
CA LEU A 45 -7.32 14.92 -21.34
C LEU A 45 -6.71 16.31 -21.63
N GLN A 46 -5.54 16.39 -22.30
CA GLN A 46 -4.77 17.63 -22.54
C GLN A 46 -4.49 18.49 -21.28
N CYS A 47 -4.63 17.92 -20.08
CA CYS A 47 -4.30 18.59 -18.83
C CYS A 47 -2.76 18.71 -18.66
N GLY A 48 -2.32 19.79 -18.01
CA GLY A 48 -0.90 20.00 -17.71
C GLY A 48 -0.34 18.92 -16.80
N GLY A 49 0.57 18.09 -17.33
CA GLY A 49 1.18 16.94 -16.64
C GLY A 49 1.74 17.27 -15.26
N GLY A 50 2.42 18.43 -15.12
CA GLY A 50 3.03 18.85 -13.86
C GLY A 50 2.05 19.09 -12.72
N GLN A 51 0.88 19.67 -12.98
CA GLN A 51 -0.13 19.93 -11.93
C GLN A 51 -0.76 18.63 -11.44
N ALA A 52 -1.06 17.71 -12.35
CA ALA A 52 -1.67 16.44 -11.99
C ALA A 52 -0.72 15.50 -11.25
N PHE A 53 0.55 15.43 -11.64
CA PHE A 53 1.57 14.73 -10.85
C PHE A 53 1.87 15.45 -9.53
N GLY A 54 1.75 16.78 -9.47
CA GLY A 54 1.83 17.55 -8.23
C GLY A 54 0.73 17.17 -7.24
N LEU A 55 -0.53 17.12 -7.70
CA LEU A 55 -1.66 16.71 -6.88
C LEU A 55 -1.55 15.23 -6.45
N TRP A 56 -1.13 14.35 -7.37
CA TRP A 56 -0.87 12.93 -7.07
C TRP A 56 0.11 12.79 -5.89
N ASN A 57 1.28 13.43 -5.99
CA ASN A 57 2.30 13.39 -4.94
C ASN A 57 1.84 14.02 -3.63
N PHE A 58 1.08 15.12 -3.71
CA PHE A 58 0.49 15.77 -2.54
C PHE A 58 -0.45 14.83 -1.80
N CYS A 59 -1.39 14.20 -2.51
CA CYS A 59 -2.31 13.23 -1.93
C CYS A 59 -1.56 12.05 -1.29
N THR A 60 -0.55 11.48 -1.97
CA THR A 60 0.25 10.38 -1.40
C THR A 60 0.94 10.79 -0.09
N LYS A 61 1.56 11.97 -0.05
CA LYS A 61 2.23 12.47 1.16
C LYS A 61 1.24 12.83 2.27
N LEU A 62 0.08 13.40 1.92
CA LEU A 62 -0.97 13.72 2.88
C LEU A 62 -1.51 12.45 3.54
N THR A 63 -1.78 11.39 2.78
CA THR A 63 -2.21 10.10 3.33
C THR A 63 -1.18 9.55 4.29
N LEU A 64 0.11 9.63 3.97
CA LEU A 64 1.19 9.19 4.86
C LEU A 64 1.23 10.02 6.15
N ALA A 65 1.08 11.35 6.06
CA ALA A 65 1.06 12.23 7.23
C ALA A 65 -0.15 11.94 8.13
N VAL A 66 -1.35 11.79 7.55
CA VAL A 66 -2.57 11.43 8.30
C VAL A 66 -2.43 10.06 8.96
N ALA A 67 -1.84 9.08 8.27
CA ALA A 67 -1.55 7.78 8.85
C ALA A 67 -0.58 7.90 10.04
N ALA A 68 0.52 8.64 9.89
CA ALA A 68 1.47 8.85 10.99
C ALA A 68 0.81 9.55 12.20
N ILE A 69 0.03 10.60 11.96
CA ILE A 69 -0.64 11.39 13.02
C ILE A 69 -1.72 10.58 13.73
N SER A 70 -2.40 9.66 13.05
CA SER A 70 -3.45 8.83 13.67
C SER A 70 -2.89 7.57 14.33
N VAL A 71 -1.97 6.87 13.66
CA VAL A 71 -1.47 5.55 14.07
C VAL A 71 -0.44 5.67 15.20
N LEU A 72 0.47 6.65 15.17
CA LEU A 72 1.50 6.76 16.21
C LEU A 72 0.92 7.04 17.60
N PRO A 73 -0.03 7.98 17.80
CA PRO A 73 -0.65 8.18 19.11
C PRO A 73 -1.48 6.97 19.54
N ALA A 74 -2.19 6.32 18.61
CA ALA A 74 -2.95 5.11 18.92
C ALA A 74 -2.05 3.97 19.42
N LEU A 75 -0.84 3.84 18.88
CA LEU A 75 0.18 2.91 19.35
C LEU A 75 0.74 3.29 20.72
N ASP A 76 1.00 4.59 20.94
CA ASP A 76 1.50 5.10 22.22
C ASP A 76 0.48 4.86 23.36
N TYR A 77 -0.81 5.15 23.12
CA TYR A 77 -1.90 4.82 24.04
C TYR A 77 -2.06 3.31 24.28
N ALA A 78 -1.73 2.46 23.30
CA ALA A 78 -1.77 1.01 23.45
C ALA A 78 -0.54 0.45 24.21
N GLY A 79 0.43 1.30 24.58
CA GLY A 79 1.65 0.90 25.27
C GLY A 79 2.66 0.18 24.35
N PHE A 80 2.63 0.48 23.04
CA PHE A 80 3.55 -0.13 22.08
C PHE A 80 4.98 0.35 22.32
N SER A 81 5.88 -0.57 22.67
CA SER A 81 7.30 -0.30 22.91
C SER A 81 8.14 -1.05 21.88
N THR A 82 9.04 -0.34 21.21
CA THR A 82 9.99 -0.94 20.25
C THR A 82 11.13 -1.71 20.92
N GLN A 83 11.28 -1.59 22.25
CA GLN A 83 12.39 -2.15 23.02
C GLN A 83 11.99 -3.28 23.97
N ASN A 84 10.70 -3.43 24.29
CA ASN A 84 10.19 -4.41 25.26
C ASN A 84 9.17 -5.37 24.63
N VAL A 85 8.86 -6.46 25.35
CA VAL A 85 7.79 -7.40 24.95
C VAL A 85 6.45 -6.66 24.93
N ASN A 86 5.87 -6.56 23.74
CA ASN A 86 4.63 -5.82 23.53
C ASN A 86 3.42 -6.60 24.08
N PRO A 87 2.52 -5.96 24.83
CA PRO A 87 1.29 -6.60 25.27
C PRO A 87 0.44 -7.00 24.05
N PRO A 88 -0.39 -8.06 24.15
CA PRO A 88 -1.22 -8.55 23.05
C PRO A 88 -2.09 -7.46 22.41
N GLN A 89 -2.52 -6.48 23.21
CA GLN A 89 -3.35 -5.35 22.79
C GLN A 89 -2.58 -4.37 21.87
N ALA A 90 -1.29 -4.13 22.13
CA ALA A 90 -0.46 -3.28 21.27
C ALA A 90 -0.20 -3.93 19.90
N LEU A 91 0.01 -5.26 19.88
CA LEU A 91 0.13 -6.02 18.63
C LEU A 91 -1.18 -6.06 17.84
N PHE A 92 -2.32 -6.09 18.53
CA PHE A 92 -3.63 -6.01 17.88
C PHE A 92 -3.85 -4.64 17.22
N VAL A 93 -3.56 -3.54 17.92
CA VAL A 93 -3.67 -2.18 17.35
C VAL A 93 -2.71 -1.98 16.18
N LEU A 94 -1.48 -2.52 16.25
CA LEU A 94 -0.53 -2.52 15.15
C LEU A 94 -1.07 -3.28 13.94
N THR A 95 -1.56 -4.51 14.13
CA THR A 95 -2.10 -5.35 13.06
C THR A 95 -3.32 -4.70 12.42
N PHE A 96 -4.21 -4.14 13.23
CA PHE A 96 -5.41 -3.48 12.72
C PHE A 96 -5.06 -2.23 11.91
N SER A 97 -4.16 -1.39 12.43
CA SER A 97 -3.73 -0.14 11.77
C SER A 97 -2.90 -0.37 10.50
N TYR A 98 -2.01 -1.36 10.51
CA TYR A 98 -1.04 -1.59 9.44
C TYR A 98 -1.51 -2.61 8.39
N ALA A 99 -2.38 -3.56 8.74
CA ALA A 99 -2.85 -4.59 7.80
C ALA A 99 -4.33 -4.43 7.45
N VAL A 100 -5.22 -4.31 8.44
CA VAL A 100 -6.67 -4.39 8.20
C VAL A 100 -7.20 -3.12 7.53
N ILE A 101 -6.92 -1.94 8.08
CA ILE A 101 -7.35 -0.66 7.52
C ILE A 101 -6.88 -0.47 6.07
N PRO A 102 -5.58 -0.63 5.73
CA PRO A 102 -5.14 -0.47 4.34
C PRO A 102 -5.69 -1.56 3.41
N CYS A 103 -5.94 -2.79 3.90
CA CYS A 103 -6.63 -3.81 3.11
C CYS A 103 -8.06 -3.40 2.75
N ILE A 104 -8.83 -2.87 3.71
CA ILE A 104 -10.20 -2.38 3.46
C ILE A 104 -10.17 -1.25 2.43
N LEU A 105 -9.25 -0.29 2.57
CA LEU A 105 -9.09 0.80 1.61
C LEU A 105 -8.71 0.29 0.21
N LYS A 106 -7.81 -0.70 0.11
CA LYS A 106 -7.46 -1.34 -1.18
C LYS A 106 -8.67 -2.04 -1.80
N ILE A 107 -9.48 -2.77 -1.02
CA ILE A 107 -10.68 -3.44 -1.52
C ILE A 107 -11.71 -2.43 -2.01
N PHE A 108 -11.91 -1.35 -1.26
CA PHE A 108 -12.81 -0.27 -1.66
C PHE A 108 -12.35 0.39 -2.95
N ALA A 109 -11.06 0.70 -3.08
CA ALA A 109 -10.49 1.25 -4.32
C ALA A 109 -10.64 0.29 -5.50
N LEU A 110 -10.44 -1.01 -5.29
CA LEU A 110 -10.68 -2.03 -6.31
C LEU A 110 -12.16 -2.13 -6.70
N ALA A 111 -13.08 -2.04 -5.74
CA ALA A 111 -14.52 -2.06 -6.00
C ALA A 111 -14.94 -0.82 -6.83
N VAL A 112 -14.43 0.36 -6.49
CA VAL A 112 -14.66 1.59 -7.25
C VAL A 112 -14.06 1.48 -8.67
N LEU A 113 -12.85 0.93 -8.81
CA LEU A 113 -12.24 0.69 -10.12
C LEU A 113 -13.06 -0.30 -10.95
N TYR A 114 -13.56 -1.37 -10.34
CA TYR A 114 -14.38 -2.37 -11.00
C TYR A 114 -15.73 -1.82 -11.47
N TRP A 115 -16.32 -0.88 -10.72
CA TRP A 115 -17.53 -0.18 -11.14
C TRP A 115 -17.29 0.97 -12.10
N THR A 116 -16.05 1.41 -12.28
CA THR A 116 -15.74 2.45 -13.26
C THR A 116 -15.74 1.82 -14.65
N PRO A 117 -16.65 2.20 -15.56
CA PRO A 117 -16.63 1.68 -16.92
C PRO A 117 -15.34 2.12 -17.60
N ILE A 118 -14.47 1.15 -17.88
CA ILE A 118 -13.30 1.36 -18.73
C ILE A 118 -13.85 1.38 -20.15
N GLU A 119 -14.15 2.58 -20.64
CA GLU A 119 -14.52 2.77 -22.04
C GLU A 119 -13.30 2.40 -22.90
N GLU A 120 -13.36 1.20 -23.47
CA GLU A 120 -12.45 0.76 -24.53
C GLU A 120 -12.51 1.81 -25.62
N THR A 121 -11.50 2.66 -25.65
CA THR A 121 -11.30 3.57 -26.77
C THR A 121 -10.94 2.67 -27.93
N GLN A 122 -11.94 2.38 -28.76
CA GLN A 122 -11.85 1.71 -30.05
C GLN A 122 -10.76 2.44 -30.85
N TYR A 123 -9.56 1.87 -30.86
CA TYR A 123 -8.59 2.18 -31.89
C TYR A 123 -9.08 1.45 -33.13
N ALA A 124 -9.63 2.23 -34.05
CA ALA A 124 -10.00 1.84 -35.40
C ALA A 124 -8.80 1.24 -36.17
#